data_AF-A0A2B7ZY13-F1
#
_entry.id   AF-A0A2B7ZY13-F1
#
_cell.length_a   1.000
_cell.length_b   1.000
_cell.length_c   1.000
_cell.angle_alpha   90.00
_cell.angle_beta   90.00
_cell.angle_gamma   90.00
#
_symmetry.space_group_name_H-M   'P 1'
#
loop_
_entity.id
_entity.type
_entity.pdbx_description
1 polymer ?
#
loop_
_entity_poly.entity_id
_entity_poly.type
_entity_poly.pdbx_seq_one_letter_code
_entity_poly.pdbx_strand_id
1 'polypeptide(L)'
;MMNRMYFLTVSLLSSLYAVAQVEQPIHALLNERPAKALAALRELQSSDPSALNNYNLGYALLLTKNAAEAEQLFAKGIELDPKNPSNYIGKGRVLLLNGKFEEAKANFDKA
;
A
#
# COMPACT_ATOMS: atom_id res chain seq x y z
N MET A 1 37.56 -3.95 6.48
CA MET A 1 36.67 -2.95 5.83
C MET A 1 35.58 -3.65 5.01
N MET A 2 34.65 -4.38 5.64
CA MET A 2 33.69 -5.25 4.92
C MET A 2 32.20 -4.92 5.15
N ASN A 3 31.87 -3.82 5.84
CA ASN A 3 30.48 -3.54 6.20
C ASN A 3 29.71 -2.72 5.15
N ARG A 4 30.29 -1.68 4.54
CA ARG A 4 29.52 -0.77 3.68
C ARG A 4 29.00 -1.40 2.38
N MET A 5 29.77 -2.30 1.75
CA MET A 5 29.38 -2.92 0.48
C MET A 5 28.28 -3.97 0.67
N TYR A 6 28.30 -4.72 1.78
CA TYR A 6 27.30 -5.75 2.09
C TYR A 6 25.93 -5.15 2.44
N PHE A 7 25.91 -4.04 3.20
CA PHE A 7 24.65 -3.33 3.49
C PHE A 7 24.01 -2.76 2.22
N LEU A 8 24.81 -2.17 1.31
CA LEU A 8 24.30 -1.64 0.05
C LEU A 8 23.68 -2.73 -0.82
N THR A 9 24.29 -3.91 -0.93
CA THR A 9 23.76 -5.01 -1.74
C THR A 9 22.52 -5.65 -1.15
N VAL A 10 22.44 -5.80 0.18
CA VAL A 10 21.25 -6.35 0.85
C VAL A 10 20.08 -5.38 0.75
N SER A 11 20.32 -4.07 0.92
CA SER A 11 19.29 -3.04 0.73
C SER A 11 18.84 -2.90 -0.72
N LEU A 12 19.76 -3.02 -1.68
CA LEU A 12 19.41 -3.05 -3.11
C LEU A 12 18.59 -4.28 -3.45
N LEU A 13 18.99 -5.46 -2.98
CA LEU A 13 18.24 -6.70 -3.21
C LEU A 13 16.86 -6.65 -2.56
N SER A 14 16.74 -6.19 -1.32
CA SER A 14 15.44 -6.06 -0.67
C SER A 14 14.57 -5.00 -1.34
N SER A 15 15.15 -3.88 -1.80
CA SER A 15 14.43 -2.86 -2.55
C SER A 15 13.97 -3.36 -3.92
N LEU A 16 14.81 -4.09 -4.66
CA LEU A 16 14.44 -4.70 -5.94
C LEU A 16 13.36 -5.75 -5.73
N TYR A 17 13.47 -6.55 -4.67
CA TYR A 17 12.51 -7.58 -4.35
C TYR A 17 11.15 -6.97 -3.96
N ALA A 18 11.14 -5.90 -3.16
CA ALA A 18 9.93 -5.17 -2.80
C ALA A 18 9.29 -4.50 -4.03
N VAL A 19 10.06 -3.81 -4.88
CA VAL A 19 9.54 -3.14 -6.09
C VAL A 19 8.97 -4.16 -7.08
N ALA A 20 9.66 -5.28 -7.32
CA ALA A 20 9.18 -6.33 -8.21
C ALA A 20 7.85 -6.98 -7.77
N GLN A 21 7.63 -7.08 -6.45
CA GLN A 21 6.36 -7.58 -5.88
C GLN A 21 5.23 -6.55 -5.94
N VAL A 22 5.51 -5.26 -6.18
CA VAL A 22 4.48 -4.20 -6.28
C VAL A 22 4.07 -3.93 -7.72
N GLU A 23 5.00 -3.99 -8.68
CA GLU A 23 4.68 -3.80 -10.10
C GLU A 23 3.80 -4.93 -10.66
N GLN A 24 4.05 -6.17 -10.23
CA GLN A 24 3.31 -7.36 -10.68
C GLN A 24 1.80 -7.32 -10.33
N PRO A 25 1.39 -7.03 -9.08
CA PRO A 25 -0.02 -6.88 -8.73
C PRO A 25 -0.71 -5.68 -9.40
N ILE A 26 -0.06 -4.51 -9.47
CA ILE A 26 -0.67 -3.31 -10.08
C ILE A 26 -0.93 -3.55 -11.57
N HIS A 27 0.03 -4.16 -12.28
CA HIS A 27 -0.16 -4.53 -13.68
C HIS A 27 -1.23 -5.62 -13.86
N ALA A 28 -1.31 -6.59 -12.93
CA ALA A 28 -2.34 -7.64 -12.96
C ALA A 28 -3.76 -7.14 -12.63
N LEU A 29 -3.92 -6.05 -11.86
CA LEU A 29 -5.21 -5.39 -11.64
C LEU A 29 -5.77 -4.78 -12.92
N LEU A 30 -4.91 -4.27 -13.80
CA LEU A 30 -5.29 -3.69 -15.09
C LEU A 30 -5.54 -4.75 -16.19
N ASN A 31 -4.95 -5.94 -16.05
CA ASN A 31 -5.06 -7.05 -17.02
C ASN A 31 -6.14 -8.10 -16.65
N GLU A 32 -7.24 -7.68 -16.02
CA GLU A 32 -8.41 -8.53 -15.69
C GLU A 32 -8.13 -9.75 -14.80
N ARG A 33 -7.02 -9.77 -14.04
CA ARG A 33 -6.72 -10.81 -13.04
C ARG A 33 -6.69 -10.27 -11.60
N PRO A 34 -7.72 -9.52 -11.15
CA PRO A 34 -7.71 -8.87 -9.85
C PRO A 34 -7.64 -9.86 -8.68
N ALA A 35 -8.23 -11.05 -8.83
CA ALA A 35 -8.22 -12.07 -7.79
C ALA A 35 -6.79 -12.56 -7.44
N LYS A 36 -5.94 -12.78 -8.46
CA LYS A 36 -4.56 -13.23 -8.25
C LYS A 36 -3.71 -12.13 -7.63
N ALA A 37 -3.88 -10.89 -8.08
CA ALA A 37 -3.19 -9.72 -7.53
C ALA A 37 -3.53 -9.52 -6.05
N LEU A 38 -4.81 -9.57 -5.71
CA LEU A 38 -5.28 -9.45 -4.32
C LEU A 38 -4.76 -10.59 -3.44
N ALA A 39 -4.72 -11.82 -3.94
CA ALA A 39 -4.18 -12.95 -3.19
C ALA A 39 -2.69 -12.75 -2.83
N ALA A 40 -1.87 -12.34 -3.80
CA ALA A 40 -0.45 -12.06 -3.57
C ALA A 40 -0.23 -10.89 -2.60
N LEU A 41 -1.02 -9.82 -2.74
CA LEU A 41 -0.95 -8.68 -1.82
C LEU A 41 -1.39 -9.02 -0.39
N ARG A 42 -2.37 -9.92 -0.23
CA ARG A 42 -2.76 -10.45 1.09
C ARG A 42 -1.68 -11.29 1.72
N GLU A 43 -1.01 -12.15 0.95
CA GLU A 43 0.13 -12.93 1.42
C GLU A 43 1.29 -12.03 1.86
N LEU A 44 1.59 -11.00 1.06
CA LEU A 44 2.62 -10.02 1.38
C LEU A 44 2.28 -9.24 2.66
N GLN A 45 1.05 -8.75 2.78
CA GLN A 45 0.60 -8.05 3.99
C GLN A 45 0.58 -8.96 5.23
N SER A 46 0.26 -10.25 5.07
CA SER A 46 0.24 -11.21 6.18
C SER A 46 1.64 -11.59 6.65
N SER A 47 2.59 -11.70 5.73
CA SER A 47 3.99 -12.04 6.04
C SER A 47 4.77 -10.84 6.58
N ASP A 48 4.48 -9.64 6.09
CA ASP A 48 5.06 -8.37 6.56
C ASP A 48 3.96 -7.29 6.64
N PRO A 49 3.33 -7.10 7.82
CA PRO A 49 2.28 -6.11 8.00
C PRO A 49 2.86 -4.70 8.17
N SER A 50 3.49 -4.17 7.13
CA SER A 50 4.07 -2.84 7.09
C SER A 50 3.09 -1.76 6.60
N ALA A 51 3.39 -0.49 6.86
CA ALA A 51 2.58 0.63 6.33
C ALA A 51 2.48 0.60 4.80
N LEU A 52 3.55 0.20 4.11
CA LEU A 52 3.57 0.06 2.66
C LEU A 52 2.68 -1.09 2.17
N ASN A 53 2.75 -2.27 2.81
CA ASN A 53 1.96 -3.42 2.37
C ASN A 53 0.46 -3.23 2.65
N ASN A 54 0.11 -2.54 3.74
CA ASN A 54 -1.27 -2.10 4.00
C ASN A 54 -1.76 -1.12 2.92
N TYR A 55 -0.94 -0.14 2.52
CA TYR A 55 -1.28 0.77 1.43
C TYR A 55 -1.49 0.02 0.10
N ASN A 56 -0.58 -0.88 -0.27
CA ASN A 56 -0.64 -1.59 -1.54
C ASN A 56 -1.90 -2.47 -1.65
N LEU A 57 -2.22 -3.23 -0.60
CA LEU A 57 -3.45 -4.04 -0.56
C LEU A 57 -4.70 -3.16 -0.52
N GLY A 58 -4.71 -2.09 0.28
CA GLY A 58 -5.82 -1.14 0.34
C GLY A 58 -6.09 -0.46 -1.00
N TYR A 59 -5.03 -0.06 -1.72
CA TYR A 59 -5.16 0.55 -3.04
C TYR A 59 -5.71 -0.43 -4.08
N ALA A 60 -5.26 -1.68 -4.04
CA ALA A 60 -5.82 -2.73 -4.88
C ALA A 60 -7.32 -2.96 -4.61
N LEU A 61 -7.71 -3.00 -3.33
CA LEU A 61 -9.11 -3.17 -2.93
C LEU A 61 -10.00 -1.99 -3.36
N LEU A 62 -9.49 -0.76 -3.32
CA LEU A 62 -10.15 0.42 -3.88
C LEU A 62 -10.44 0.24 -5.37
N LEU A 63 -9.45 -0.19 -6.15
CA LEU A 63 -9.60 -0.42 -7.60
C LEU A 63 -10.62 -1.54 -7.89
N THR A 64 -10.73 -2.53 -7.02
CA THR A 64 -11.71 -3.63 -7.14
C THR A 64 -13.04 -3.34 -6.42
N LYS A 65 -13.36 -2.07 -6.13
CA LYS A 65 -14.62 -1.61 -5.53
C LYS A 65 -14.91 -2.12 -4.11
N ASN A 66 -13.90 -2.53 -3.36
CA ASN A 66 -14.02 -2.90 -1.95
C ASN A 66 -13.44 -1.79 -1.05
N ALA A 67 -14.11 -0.64 -1.04
CA ALA A 67 -13.63 0.56 -0.36
C ALA A 67 -13.63 0.44 1.18
N ALA A 68 -14.52 -0.38 1.75
CA ALA A 68 -14.62 -0.58 3.20
C ALA A 68 -13.39 -1.32 3.78
N GLU A 69 -12.97 -2.41 3.14
CA GLU A 69 -11.75 -3.14 3.54
C GLU A 69 -10.50 -2.27 3.31
N ALA A 70 -10.48 -1.51 2.21
CA ALA A 70 -9.40 -0.58 1.92
C ALA A 70 -9.23 0.48 3.01
N GLU A 71 -10.32 1.07 3.51
CA GLU A 71 -10.29 2.07 4.59
C GLU A 71 -9.62 1.53 5.85
N GLN A 72 -9.96 0.28 6.23
CA GLN A 72 -9.38 -0.36 7.41
C GLN A 72 -7.87 -0.58 7.25
N LEU A 73 -7.43 -0.97 6.04
CA LEU A 73 -6.00 -1.16 5.77
C LEU A 73 -5.25 0.17 5.78
N PHE A 74 -5.80 1.23 5.20
CA PHE A 74 -5.18 2.55 5.29
C PHE A 74 -5.09 3.04 6.73
N ALA A 75 -6.13 2.81 7.54
CA ALA A 75 -6.09 3.13 8.97
C ALA A 75 -4.95 2.39 9.70
N LYS A 76 -4.82 1.08 9.49
CA LYS A 76 -3.70 0.28 10.03
C LYS A 76 -2.35 0.78 9.53
N GLY A 77 -2.23 1.14 8.26
CA GLY A 77 -1.00 1.68 7.70
C GLY A 77 -0.59 3.01 8.33
N ILE A 78 -1.56 3.88 8.67
CA ILE A 78 -1.33 5.12 9.44
C ILE A 78 -0.86 4.79 10.87
N GLU A 79 -1.45 3.80 11.52
CA GLU A 79 -1.04 3.39 12.88
C GLU A 79 0.41 2.87 12.91
N LEU A 80 0.82 2.13 11.87
CA LEU A 80 2.16 1.55 11.76
C LEU A 80 3.23 2.60 11.43
N ASP A 81 2.93 3.55 10.55
CA ASP A 81 3.82 4.66 10.22
C ASP A 81 3.03 5.96 10.01
N PRO A 82 2.83 6.74 11.10
CA PRO A 82 2.11 8.01 11.04
C PRO A 82 2.81 9.10 10.23
N LYS A 83 4.06 8.87 9.79
CA LYS A 83 4.82 9.81 8.95
C LYS A 83 4.75 9.45 7.47
N ASN A 84 4.22 8.28 7.13
CA ASN A 84 4.09 7.85 5.74
C ASN A 84 2.85 8.46 5.09
N PRO A 85 3.01 9.28 4.04
CA PRO A 85 1.88 9.96 3.39
C PRO A 85 0.92 9.02 2.67
N SER A 86 1.39 7.85 2.24
CA SER A 86 0.66 6.97 1.31
C SER A 86 -0.69 6.53 1.86
N ASN A 87 -0.74 6.18 3.15
CA ASN A 87 -1.97 5.71 3.78
C ASN A 87 -2.96 6.86 4.06
N TYR A 88 -2.49 8.07 4.33
CA TYR A 88 -3.35 9.26 4.38
C TYR A 88 -3.97 9.56 3.01
N ILE A 89 -3.18 9.48 1.93
CA ILE A 89 -3.69 9.61 0.56
C ILE A 89 -4.73 8.53 0.25
N GLY A 90 -4.45 7.28 0.59
CA GLY A 90 -5.36 6.15 0.43
C GLY A 90 -6.71 6.37 1.13
N LYS A 91 -6.67 6.78 2.40
CA LYS A 91 -7.87 7.12 3.18
C LYS A 91 -8.62 8.32 2.59
N GLY A 92 -7.90 9.36 2.16
CA GLY A 92 -8.48 10.50 1.47
C GLY A 92 -9.25 10.10 0.19
N ARG A 93 -8.72 9.15 -0.59
CA ARG A 93 -9.42 8.61 -1.77
C ARG A 93 -10.72 7.88 -1.40
N VAL A 94 -10.72 7.08 -0.33
CA VAL A 94 -11.96 6.45 0.18
C VAL A 94 -12.99 7.52 0.56
N LEU A 95 -12.55 8.55 1.29
CA LEU A 95 -13.42 9.63 1.74
C LEU A 95 -14.03 10.41 0.57
N LEU A 96 -13.27 10.65 -0.50
CA LEU A 96 -13.80 11.23 -1.74
C LEU A 96 -14.88 10.35 -2.39
N LEU A 97 -14.65 9.04 -2.48
CA LEU A 97 -15.66 8.11 -3.02
C LEU A 97 -16.95 8.11 -2.20
N ASN A 98 -16.86 8.38 -0.91
CA ASN A 98 -17.98 8.49 0.01
C ASN A 98 -18.58 9.91 0.10
N GLY A 99 -18.11 10.86 -0.72
CA GLY A 99 -18.59 12.25 -0.73
C GLY A 99 -18.18 13.10 0.48
N LYS A 100 -17.21 12.62 1.29
CA LYS A 100 -16.74 13.29 2.50
C LYS A 100 -15.55 14.22 2.20
N PHE A 101 -15.81 15.30 1.48
CA PHE A 101 -14.77 16.16 0.90
C PHE A 101 -13.87 16.83 1.96
N GLU A 102 -14.43 17.35 3.05
CA GLU A 102 -13.65 18.01 4.12
C GLU A 102 -12.72 17.04 4.84
N GLU A 103 -13.22 15.84 5.18
CA GLU A 103 -12.42 14.79 5.80
C GLU A 103 -11.31 14.31 4.84
N ALA A 104 -11.61 14.21 3.54
CA ALA A 104 -10.62 13.86 2.53
C ALA A 104 -9.50 14.91 2.47
N LYS A 105 -9.86 16.20 2.42
CA LYS A 105 -8.90 17.30 2.45
C LYS A 105 -8.01 17.22 3.69
N ALA A 106 -8.59 17.02 4.87
CA ALA A 106 -7.84 16.90 6.12
C ALA A 106 -6.86 15.71 6.12
N ASN A 107 -7.16 14.62 5.39
CA ASN A 107 -6.20 13.53 5.20
C ASN A 107 -5.12 13.89 4.18
N PHE A 108 -5.45 14.57 3.08
CA PHE A 108 -4.44 15.05 2.14
C PHE A 108 -3.49 16.08 2.75
N ASP A 109 -3.98 16.95 3.65
CA ASP A 109 -3.12 17.91 4.36
C ASP A 109 -2.15 17.23 5.35
N LYS A 110 -2.43 15.99 5.76
CA LYS A 110 -1.56 15.18 6.63
C LYS A 110 -0.55 14.32 5.87
N ALA A 111 -0.78 14.11 4.57
CA ALA A 111 0.13 13.40 3.68
C ALA A 111 1.25 14.36 3.24
#